data_AF-A0A2V2DCU7-F1
#
_entry.id   AF-A0A2V2DCU7-F1
#
_cell.length_a   1.000
_cell.length_b   1.000
_cell.length_c   1.000
_cell.angle_alpha   90.00
_cell.angle_beta   90.00
_cell.angle_gamma   90.00
#
_symmetry.space_group_name_H-M   'P 1'
#
loop_
_entity.id
_entity.type
_entity.pdbx_description
1 polymer ?
#
loop_
_entity_poly.entity_id
_entity_poly.type
_entity_poly.pdbx_seq_one_letter_code
_entity_poly.pdbx_strand_id
1 'polypeptide(L)'
;MKRKNMSILLALTLTASVLTACSASNGQPPSQAQEIAQTQETAQETGQAAESAQPAETAQGAEATQAADASGATVQGVQTGDSISADEAKSIALEHAGVAEGDLIAISSTEERDDGMELYQVDFYTADKDYDYEIEKTSGQIMSIDTEINDLTWSTPSGAAFTKEQAIEAVLAKVSGATQDNLRMKAERDDGRTVYEGEVVVSDRKYEFEIDAQNGAFLEWNEKAFPAQASGQTAGGSAASSGSSAAQAADQTPENAALQTAMADAGVSQDTVLTVGVRQDRDDGQTRYDVKIYTANADYEYEIDETGTRILERERETYDLTWNTPSGAAFTKEQAIEAVLAKVSGATQDNLRMKAERDDGRTVYEGEVILNDRKYEFKIDTGTGDFLEWSEERLFG
;
A
#
# COMPACT_ATOMS: atom_id res chain seq x y z
N MET A 1 -3.29 -6.18 13.80
CA MET A 1 -3.45 -6.99 12.57
C MET A 1 -4.90 -6.96 12.07
N LYS A 2 -5.34 -5.81 11.56
CA LYS A 2 -6.58 -5.71 10.77
C LYS A 2 -6.23 -6.12 9.34
N ARG A 3 -6.74 -7.27 8.89
CA ARG A 3 -6.70 -7.67 7.49
C ARG A 3 -7.81 -6.90 6.76
N LYS A 4 -7.47 -6.10 5.74
CA LYS A 4 -8.47 -5.58 4.80
C LYS A 4 -8.99 -6.76 3.98
N ASN A 5 -10.06 -7.38 4.49
CA ASN A 5 -10.81 -8.41 3.78
C ASN A 5 -11.72 -7.74 2.75
N MET A 6 -11.36 -7.85 1.47
CA MET A 6 -12.29 -7.59 0.37
C MET A 6 -13.40 -8.65 0.42
N SER A 7 -14.60 -8.24 0.82
CA SER A 7 -15.74 -9.13 1.04
C SER A 7 -16.35 -9.57 -0.30
N ILE A 8 -15.96 -10.76 -0.76
CA ILE A 8 -16.68 -11.49 -1.81
C ILE A 8 -17.92 -12.13 -1.19
N LEU A 9 -19.08 -11.61 -1.55
CA LEU A 9 -20.40 -12.12 -1.14
C LEU A 9 -20.73 -13.40 -1.93
N LEU A 10 -20.28 -14.56 -1.44
CA LEU A 10 -20.60 -15.87 -2.05
C LEU A 10 -21.89 -16.46 -1.44
N ALA A 11 -22.98 -16.44 -2.21
CA ALA A 11 -24.23 -17.10 -1.86
C ALA A 11 -24.09 -18.63 -1.94
N LEU A 12 -24.02 -19.26 -0.76
CA LEU A 12 -24.00 -20.71 -0.59
C LEU A 12 -25.38 -21.31 -0.92
N THR A 13 -25.49 -22.12 -1.98
CA THR A 13 -26.58 -23.09 -2.11
C THR A 13 -26.04 -24.51 -2.09
N LEU A 14 -26.34 -25.16 -0.97
CA LEU A 14 -26.05 -26.53 -0.61
C LEU A 14 -26.90 -27.48 -1.47
N THR A 15 -26.29 -28.38 -2.24
CA THR A 15 -26.99 -29.60 -2.69
C THR A 15 -26.13 -30.84 -2.45
N ALA A 16 -26.78 -31.80 -1.80
CA ALA A 16 -26.21 -33.01 -1.24
C ALA A 16 -25.94 -34.09 -2.30
N SER A 17 -24.91 -34.88 -2.02
CA SER A 17 -24.46 -36.05 -2.77
C SER A 17 -25.52 -37.18 -2.80
N VAL A 18 -25.52 -37.97 -3.88
CA VAL A 18 -25.87 -39.40 -3.82
C VAL A 18 -24.86 -40.20 -4.62
N LEU A 19 -24.32 -41.22 -3.94
CA LEU A 19 -23.42 -42.26 -4.43
C LEU A 19 -24.05 -43.12 -5.54
N THR A 20 -23.22 -43.63 -6.46
CA THR A 20 -23.35 -45.01 -6.94
C THR A 20 -21.96 -45.56 -7.30
N ALA A 21 -21.63 -46.67 -6.67
CA ALA A 21 -20.41 -47.46 -6.81
C ALA A 21 -20.58 -48.57 -7.87
N CYS A 22 -19.50 -49.35 -8.05
CA CYS A 22 -19.28 -50.56 -8.88
C CYS A 22 -18.47 -50.24 -10.16
N SER A 23 -17.33 -50.85 -10.48
CA SER A 23 -16.82 -52.19 -10.17
C SER A 23 -15.29 -52.27 -10.26
N ALA A 24 -14.75 -53.24 -9.52
CA ALA A 24 -13.35 -53.62 -9.39
C ALA A 24 -12.75 -54.33 -10.63
N SER A 25 -11.41 -54.33 -10.73
CA SER A 25 -10.63 -55.53 -11.09
C SER A 25 -9.10 -55.31 -10.97
N ASN A 26 -8.54 -55.87 -9.89
CA ASN A 26 -7.29 -56.64 -9.77
C ASN A 26 -5.95 -56.19 -10.39
N GLY A 27 -4.91 -56.16 -9.53
CA GLY A 27 -3.52 -56.47 -9.90
C GLY A 27 -2.45 -56.02 -8.89
N GLN A 28 -2.18 -56.83 -7.87
CA GLN A 28 -1.04 -56.70 -6.92
C GLN A 28 0.19 -57.52 -7.41
N PRO A 29 1.36 -57.53 -6.74
CA PRO A 29 2.65 -56.96 -7.15
C PRO A 29 3.73 -58.06 -7.45
N PRO A 30 5.04 -57.72 -7.40
CA PRO A 30 5.79 -58.27 -6.27
C PRO A 30 6.82 -57.33 -5.62
N SER A 31 7.09 -57.72 -4.37
CA SER A 31 8.10 -57.31 -3.40
C SER A 31 9.54 -57.57 -3.84
N GLN A 32 10.48 -56.74 -3.36
CA GLN A 32 11.63 -57.27 -2.59
C GLN A 32 11.88 -56.41 -1.36
N ALA A 33 11.95 -57.10 -0.23
CA ALA A 33 12.28 -56.62 1.10
C ALA A 33 13.79 -56.70 1.34
N GLN A 34 14.32 -55.85 2.22
CA GLN A 34 15.25 -56.31 3.25
C GLN A 34 15.15 -55.43 4.51
N GLU A 35 14.57 -56.07 5.53
CA GLU A 35 14.74 -55.93 6.99
C GLU A 35 16.22 -55.70 7.38
N ILE A 36 16.63 -55.08 8.49
CA ILE A 36 16.56 -55.40 9.94
C ILE A 36 17.38 -54.27 10.64
N ALA A 37 17.29 -53.87 11.91
CA ALA A 37 16.53 -54.25 13.10
C ALA A 37 16.68 -53.11 14.15
N GLN A 38 15.74 -53.08 15.09
CA GLN A 38 15.70 -52.31 16.34
C GLN A 38 16.83 -52.69 17.30
N THR A 39 17.18 -51.77 18.22
CA THR A 39 17.23 -52.07 19.67
C THR A 39 17.21 -50.78 20.51
N GLN A 40 16.30 -50.77 21.48
CA GLN A 40 16.30 -49.93 22.70
C GLN A 40 17.30 -50.49 23.73
N GLU A 41 17.87 -49.63 24.58
CA GLU A 41 18.15 -49.86 26.03
C GLU A 41 18.67 -48.52 26.64
N THR A 42 17.99 -47.81 27.55
CA THR A 42 17.79 -47.94 29.02
C THR A 42 18.96 -47.47 29.93
N ALA A 43 18.68 -46.37 30.68
CA ALA A 43 19.02 -45.96 32.05
C ALA A 43 20.47 -45.84 32.61
N GLN A 44 20.75 -44.68 33.25
CA GLN A 44 21.01 -44.45 34.71
C GLN A 44 21.67 -43.07 34.88
N GLU A 45 21.08 -42.08 35.57
CA GLU A 45 20.91 -41.87 37.02
C GLU A 45 22.20 -41.49 37.79
N THR A 46 22.25 -40.24 38.28
CA THR A 46 22.70 -39.76 39.60
C THR A 46 22.26 -38.28 39.68
N GLY A 47 21.65 -37.68 40.69
CA GLY A 47 21.41 -38.01 42.10
C GLY A 47 21.59 -36.72 42.93
N GLN A 48 20.60 -36.44 43.81
CA GLN A 48 20.58 -35.45 44.93
C GLN A 48 20.34 -33.96 44.59
N ALA A 49 19.23 -33.30 44.99
CA ALA A 49 18.65 -33.03 46.34
C ALA A 49 19.57 -32.15 47.19
N ALA A 50 19.17 -31.13 47.95
CA ALA A 50 17.93 -30.40 48.20
C ALA A 50 18.32 -29.15 49.04
N GLU A 51 17.33 -28.29 49.31
CA GLU A 51 17.15 -27.55 50.57
C GLU A 51 17.72 -26.11 50.73
N SER A 52 16.76 -25.18 50.75
CA SER A 52 16.56 -24.02 51.64
C SER A 52 17.75 -23.27 52.27
N ALA A 53 17.68 -21.93 52.23
CA ALA A 53 17.41 -21.11 53.41
C ALA A 53 17.43 -19.60 53.07
N GLN A 54 16.35 -18.92 53.45
CA GLN A 54 16.33 -17.49 53.72
C GLN A 54 17.21 -17.20 54.95
N PRO A 55 17.70 -15.96 55.13
CA PRO A 55 17.21 -15.25 56.31
C PRO A 55 16.94 -13.76 56.06
N ALA A 56 15.95 -13.26 56.79
CA ALA A 56 15.83 -11.87 57.16
C ALA A 56 16.34 -11.75 58.61
N GLU A 57 17.14 -10.74 58.95
CA GLU A 57 16.92 -9.97 60.18
C GLU A 57 17.70 -8.64 60.20
N THR A 58 16.96 -7.66 60.72
CA THR A 58 17.17 -6.25 61.08
C THR A 58 18.20 -6.00 62.18
N ALA A 59 18.80 -4.79 62.22
CA ALA A 59 18.73 -3.86 63.38
C ALA A 59 19.45 -2.51 63.13
N GLN A 60 18.69 -1.40 63.36
CA GLN A 60 18.97 -0.16 64.13
C GLN A 60 20.35 0.52 64.03
N GLY A 61 20.51 1.85 63.94
CA GLY A 61 19.61 3.01 64.07
C GLY A 61 20.45 4.24 64.52
N ALA A 62 20.12 5.45 64.06
CA ALA A 62 20.41 6.73 64.76
C ALA A 62 19.63 7.90 64.13
N GLU A 63 18.80 8.53 64.97
CA GLU A 63 18.07 9.81 64.89
C GLU A 63 18.98 11.03 64.60
N ALA A 64 18.56 12.28 64.32
CA ALA A 64 17.35 12.96 63.83
C ALA A 64 17.68 14.48 63.90
N THR A 65 17.31 15.32 62.91
CA THR A 65 16.80 16.70 63.16
C THR A 65 16.08 17.31 61.92
N GLN A 66 14.90 17.87 62.19
CA GLN A 66 14.01 18.79 61.43
C GLN A 66 14.69 20.10 60.95
N ALA A 67 14.19 20.95 60.05
CA ALA A 67 12.92 21.11 59.30
C ALA A 67 13.06 22.24 58.23
N ALA A 68 12.09 22.26 57.29
CA ALA A 68 11.61 23.39 56.46
C ALA A 68 12.53 23.89 55.32
N ASP A 69 12.08 24.32 54.13
CA ASP A 69 10.79 24.87 53.70
C ASP A 69 10.66 24.83 52.15
N ALA A 70 9.40 24.78 51.70
CA ALA A 70 8.80 25.32 50.47
C ALA A 70 9.13 24.81 49.04
N SER A 71 8.01 24.45 48.40
CA SER A 71 7.64 24.56 46.97
C SER A 71 8.10 23.43 46.04
N GLY A 72 7.25 22.49 45.59
CA GLY A 72 5.81 22.62 45.38
C GLY A 72 5.54 23.61 44.23
N ALA A 73 5.88 23.21 43.01
CA ALA A 73 5.40 23.78 41.76
C ALA A 73 4.85 22.61 40.94
N THR A 74 3.57 22.27 41.18
CA THR A 74 2.49 22.52 40.22
C THR A 74 2.75 21.85 38.88
N VAL A 75 2.22 20.63 38.73
CA VAL A 75 1.62 20.18 37.47
C VAL A 75 0.60 21.25 37.11
N GLN A 76 0.97 22.13 36.19
CA GLN A 76 0.10 23.20 35.73
C GLN A 76 -0.98 22.58 34.85
N GLY A 77 -2.19 22.55 35.41
CA GLY A 77 -3.42 22.85 34.69
C GLY A 77 -3.91 21.78 33.72
N VAL A 78 -4.80 20.93 34.22
CA VAL A 78 -5.94 20.48 33.41
C VAL A 78 -6.69 21.74 32.98
N GLN A 79 -6.47 22.17 31.74
CA GLN A 79 -7.40 23.04 31.03
C GLN A 79 -8.54 22.15 30.54
N THR A 80 -9.72 22.27 31.16
CA THR A 80 -10.95 21.87 30.48
C THR A 80 -11.18 22.84 29.32
N GLY A 81 -11.03 22.39 28.07
CA GLY A 81 -11.73 23.00 26.94
C GLY A 81 -11.05 22.98 25.57
N ASP A 82 -9.74 22.87 25.48
CA ASP A 82 -9.04 22.98 24.20
C ASP A 82 -8.40 21.63 23.83
N SER A 83 -8.75 21.15 22.64
CA SER A 83 -8.09 20.00 22.03
C SER A 83 -6.59 20.24 21.92
N ILE A 84 -5.79 19.18 22.07
CA ILE A 84 -4.35 19.25 21.82
C ILE A 84 -4.09 19.68 20.36
N SER A 85 -2.93 20.25 20.12
CA SER A 85 -2.42 20.56 18.78
C SER A 85 -1.68 19.37 18.16
N ALA A 86 -1.47 19.41 16.85
CA ALA A 86 -0.67 18.42 16.13
C ALA A 86 0.77 18.31 16.68
N ASP A 87 1.38 19.44 17.07
CA ASP A 87 2.75 19.43 17.61
C ASP A 87 2.81 18.84 19.03
N GLU A 88 1.74 19.01 19.82
CA GLU A 88 1.58 18.30 21.09
C GLU A 88 1.39 16.80 20.87
N ALA A 89 0.58 16.39 19.88
CA ALA A 89 0.40 14.98 19.52
C ALA A 89 1.73 14.31 19.12
N LYS A 90 2.52 14.96 18.25
CA LYS A 90 3.88 14.50 17.89
C LYS A 90 4.77 14.35 19.12
N SER A 91 4.76 15.33 20.01
CA SER A 91 5.57 15.30 21.24
C SER A 91 5.17 14.12 22.14
N ILE A 92 3.86 13.87 22.29
CA ILE A 92 3.31 12.73 23.04
C ILE A 92 3.79 11.40 22.42
N ALA A 93 3.71 11.26 21.10
CA ALA A 93 4.11 10.05 20.39
C ALA A 93 5.62 9.76 20.55
N LEU A 94 6.46 10.78 20.36
CA LEU A 94 7.92 10.66 20.50
C LEU A 94 8.35 10.34 21.93
N GLU A 95 7.76 11.01 22.92
CA GLU A 95 8.03 10.74 24.33
C GLU A 95 7.61 9.32 24.71
N HIS A 96 6.43 8.88 24.25
CA HIS A 96 5.95 7.53 24.50
C HIS A 96 6.85 6.45 23.87
N ALA A 97 7.30 6.68 22.63
CA ALA A 97 8.20 5.77 21.92
C ALA A 97 9.64 5.78 22.46
N GLY A 98 10.03 6.82 23.20
CA GLY A 98 11.40 7.02 23.64
C GLY A 98 12.35 7.35 22.49
N VAL A 99 11.84 7.98 21.43
CA VAL A 99 12.61 8.36 20.23
C VAL A 99 12.95 9.84 20.29
N ALA A 100 14.22 10.17 20.07
CA ALA A 100 14.67 11.57 20.04
C ALA A 100 14.44 12.18 18.64
N GLU A 101 14.16 13.48 18.58
CA GLU A 101 13.97 14.19 17.29
C GLU A 101 15.16 14.02 16.32
N GLY A 102 16.38 13.87 16.84
CA GLY A 102 17.58 13.67 16.02
C GLY A 102 17.68 12.29 15.36
N ASP A 103 16.89 11.32 15.81
CA ASP A 103 16.81 9.98 15.23
C ASP A 103 15.69 9.87 14.18
N LEU A 104 14.91 10.94 13.99
CA LEU A 104 13.83 10.99 13.03
C LEU A 104 14.33 11.20 11.61
N ILE A 105 13.83 10.37 10.72
CA ILE A 105 13.89 10.55 9.27
C ILE A 105 12.79 11.50 8.83
N ALA A 106 11.59 11.28 9.35
CA ALA A 106 10.40 12.08 9.08
C ALA A 106 9.37 11.90 10.20
N ILE A 107 8.48 12.88 10.33
CA ILE A 107 7.32 12.83 11.20
C ILE A 107 6.17 13.63 10.58
N SER A 108 5.00 13.02 10.47
CA SER A 108 3.75 13.62 10.04
C SER A 108 2.72 13.56 11.16
N SER A 109 1.73 14.45 11.09
CA SER A 109 0.53 14.35 11.89
C SER A 109 -0.66 14.77 11.04
N THR A 110 -1.61 13.86 10.87
CA THR A 110 -2.85 14.06 10.11
C THR A 110 -4.02 14.09 11.08
N GLU A 111 -4.99 14.98 10.83
CA GLU A 111 -6.24 14.97 11.58
C GLU A 111 -7.18 13.94 10.97
N GLU A 112 -7.68 13.04 11.79
CA GLU A 112 -8.57 11.96 11.40
C GLU A 112 -9.85 12.01 12.23
N ARG A 113 -10.92 11.43 11.69
CA ARG A 113 -12.20 11.32 12.39
C ARG A 113 -12.75 9.90 12.28
N ASP A 114 -12.64 9.13 13.35
CA ASP A 114 -13.14 7.76 13.42
C ASP A 114 -14.32 7.66 14.39
N ASP A 115 -15.45 7.10 13.95
CA ASP A 115 -16.68 6.94 14.74
C ASP A 115 -17.15 8.20 15.51
N GLY A 116 -16.83 9.38 14.98
CA GLY A 116 -17.17 10.67 15.57
C GLY A 116 -16.19 11.20 16.62
N MET A 117 -15.09 10.49 16.87
CA MET A 117 -13.94 10.92 17.65
C MET A 117 -12.94 11.63 16.75
N GLU A 118 -12.44 12.78 17.19
CA GLU A 118 -11.35 13.46 16.47
C GLU A 118 -10.00 12.95 16.99
N LEU A 119 -9.16 12.51 16.06
CA LEU A 119 -7.85 11.90 16.32
C LEU A 119 -6.76 12.70 15.60
N TYR A 120 -5.54 12.63 16.13
CA TYR A 120 -4.33 12.83 15.35
C TYR A 120 -3.75 11.45 15.03
N GLN A 121 -3.59 11.13 13.76
CA GLN A 121 -2.68 10.07 13.31
C GLN A 121 -1.28 10.66 13.23
N VAL A 122 -0.33 10.13 13.99
CA VAL A 122 1.06 10.58 14.00
C VAL A 122 1.94 9.44 13.49
N ASP A 123 2.44 9.60 12.27
CA ASP A 123 3.40 8.67 11.69
C ASP A 123 4.81 9.24 11.82
N PHE A 124 5.75 8.44 12.32
CA PHE A 124 7.15 8.84 12.30
C PHE A 124 8.09 7.67 12.05
N TYR A 125 9.23 8.00 11.46
CA TYR A 125 10.11 7.04 10.84
C TYR A 125 11.51 7.20 11.43
N THR A 126 12.10 6.10 11.84
CA THR A 126 13.49 5.99 12.29
C THR A 126 14.22 5.02 11.37
N ALA A 127 15.55 4.92 11.46
CA ALA A 127 16.33 4.03 10.59
C ALA A 127 15.87 2.56 10.62
N ASP A 128 15.40 2.08 11.77
CA ASP A 128 15.07 0.67 12.01
C ASP A 128 13.58 0.40 12.26
N LYS A 129 12.76 1.44 12.45
CA LYS A 129 11.34 1.29 12.78
C LYS A 129 10.47 2.42 12.25
N ASP A 130 9.24 2.05 11.94
CA ASP A 130 8.17 2.96 11.56
C ASP A 130 7.09 2.87 12.64
N TYR A 131 6.52 4.01 13.00
CA TYR A 131 5.57 4.13 14.10
C TYR A 131 4.32 4.83 13.61
N ASP A 132 3.15 4.28 13.97
CA ASP A 132 1.83 4.87 13.73
C ASP A 132 1.11 4.98 15.07
N TYR A 133 0.75 6.22 15.44
CA TYR A 133 0.02 6.53 16.67
C TYR A 133 -1.32 7.19 16.34
N GLU A 134 -2.41 6.65 16.89
CA GLU A 134 -3.69 7.36 16.94
C GLU A 134 -3.81 8.03 18.31
N ILE A 135 -3.95 9.36 18.37
CA ILE A 135 -4.00 10.15 19.60
C ILE A 135 -5.29 10.98 19.63
N GLU A 136 -6.11 10.81 20.66
CA GLU A 136 -7.36 11.54 20.80
C GLU A 136 -7.11 13.05 20.99
N LYS A 137 -7.70 13.89 20.12
CA LYS A 137 -7.50 15.35 20.16
C LYS A 137 -7.96 15.98 21.47
N THR A 138 -9.03 15.48 22.08
CA THR A 138 -9.62 16.13 23.27
C THR A 138 -8.75 15.94 24.52
N SER A 139 -8.04 14.83 24.63
CA SER A 139 -7.35 14.44 25.87
C SER A 139 -5.86 14.20 25.71
N GLY A 140 -5.37 14.01 24.48
CA GLY A 140 -4.03 13.51 24.20
C GLY A 140 -3.82 12.04 24.56
N GLN A 141 -4.88 11.28 24.82
CA GLN A 141 -4.78 9.85 25.10
C GLN A 141 -4.37 9.10 23.82
N ILE A 142 -3.39 8.20 23.93
CA ILE A 142 -3.01 7.31 22.84
C ILE A 142 -4.05 6.20 22.72
N MET A 143 -4.73 6.13 21.58
CA MET A 143 -5.77 5.15 21.25
C MET A 143 -5.19 3.86 20.68
N SER A 144 -4.22 4.00 19.77
CA SER A 144 -3.57 2.89 19.07
C SER A 144 -2.10 3.19 18.85
N ILE A 145 -1.31 2.13 18.81
CA ILE A 145 0.10 2.17 18.42
C ILE A 145 0.35 0.96 17.54
N ASP A 146 0.85 1.18 16.34
CA ASP A 146 1.50 0.15 15.53
C ASP A 146 3.00 0.49 15.41
N THR A 147 3.83 -0.55 15.32
CA THR A 147 5.28 -0.38 15.18
C THR A 147 5.79 -1.48 14.27
N GLU A 148 6.24 -1.06 13.11
CA GLU A 148 6.83 -1.94 12.12
C GLU A 148 8.35 -1.89 12.22
N ILE A 149 9.00 -3.06 12.18
CA ILE A 149 10.46 -3.16 12.13
C ILE A 149 10.87 -3.15 10.67
N ASN A 150 11.74 -2.21 10.33
CA ASN A 150 12.35 -2.15 9.02
C ASN A 150 13.43 -3.25 8.87
N ASP A 151 13.05 -4.39 8.29
CA ASP A 151 13.99 -5.44 7.94
C ASP A 151 14.57 -5.24 6.52
N LEU A 152 15.71 -4.54 6.47
CA LEU A 152 16.48 -4.35 5.22
C LEU A 152 17.31 -5.58 4.81
N THR A 153 17.24 -6.70 5.53
CA THR A 153 18.09 -7.88 5.30
C THR A 153 17.63 -8.80 4.16
N TRP A 154 16.64 -8.37 3.38
CA TRP A 154 16.19 -9.08 2.18
C TRP A 154 17.29 -9.15 1.11
N SER A 155 17.32 -10.25 0.36
CA SER A 155 18.30 -10.51 -0.70
C SER A 155 17.66 -10.41 -2.07
N THR A 156 18.45 -10.12 -3.11
CA THR A 156 18.02 -10.22 -4.51
C THR A 156 17.42 -11.61 -4.77
N PRO A 157 16.14 -11.70 -5.17
CA PRO A 157 15.50 -12.98 -5.45
C PRO A 157 16.22 -13.76 -6.55
N SER A 158 16.25 -15.08 -6.42
CA SER A 158 16.80 -15.96 -7.47
C SER A 158 16.00 -15.78 -8.76
N GLY A 159 16.70 -15.38 -9.83
CA GLY A 159 16.10 -15.17 -11.16
C GLY A 159 15.68 -13.74 -11.47
N ALA A 160 15.91 -12.78 -10.56
CA ALA A 160 15.81 -11.35 -10.88
C ALA A 160 16.98 -10.93 -11.79
N ALA A 161 16.69 -10.28 -12.91
CA ALA A 161 17.70 -9.66 -13.77
C ALA A 161 17.99 -8.20 -13.37
N PHE A 162 17.04 -7.55 -12.69
CA PHE A 162 17.20 -6.25 -12.06
C PHE A 162 17.45 -6.45 -10.57
N THR A 163 18.66 -6.13 -10.11
CA THR A 163 19.14 -6.44 -8.75
C THR A 163 18.56 -5.49 -7.69
N LYS A 164 18.62 -5.90 -6.41
CA LYS A 164 18.31 -5.05 -5.26
C LYS A 164 19.04 -3.71 -5.33
N GLU A 165 20.34 -3.73 -5.63
CA GLU A 165 21.17 -2.53 -5.67
C GLU A 165 20.71 -1.56 -6.78
N GLN A 166 20.31 -2.10 -7.94
CA GLN A 166 19.74 -1.29 -9.02
C GLN A 166 18.37 -0.71 -8.67
N ALA A 167 17.53 -1.46 -7.93
CA ALA A 167 16.25 -0.95 -7.44
C ALA A 167 16.44 0.20 -6.46
N ILE A 168 17.37 0.06 -5.51
CA ILE A 168 17.75 1.14 -4.60
C ILE A 168 18.19 2.37 -5.39
N GLU A 169 19.15 2.21 -6.32
CA GLU A 169 19.65 3.32 -7.14
C GLU A 169 18.53 4.00 -7.95
N ALA A 170 17.61 3.23 -8.52
CA ALA A 170 16.49 3.75 -9.30
C ALA A 170 15.55 4.62 -8.44
N VAL A 171 15.23 4.18 -7.23
CA VAL A 171 14.38 4.96 -6.29
C VAL A 171 15.10 6.23 -5.84
N LEU A 172 16.37 6.13 -5.43
CA LEU A 172 17.15 7.30 -4.99
C LEU A 172 17.35 8.33 -6.11
N ALA A 173 17.41 7.89 -7.37
CA ALA A 173 17.47 8.78 -8.52
C ALA A 173 16.13 9.47 -8.82
N LYS A 174 15.01 8.78 -8.55
CA LYS A 174 13.66 9.28 -8.82
C LYS A 174 13.12 10.19 -7.70
N VAL A 175 13.50 9.93 -6.45
CA VAL A 175 13.08 10.70 -5.27
C VAL A 175 14.20 11.62 -4.80
N SER A 176 14.06 12.91 -5.08
CA SER A 176 15.04 13.91 -4.65
C SER A 176 15.10 13.99 -3.13
N GLY A 177 16.30 13.81 -2.56
CA GLY A 177 16.51 13.84 -1.11
C GLY A 177 16.35 12.47 -0.42
N ALA A 178 15.98 11.43 -1.16
CA ALA A 178 16.01 10.07 -0.63
C ALA A 178 17.46 9.62 -0.36
N THR A 179 17.61 8.77 0.65
CA THR A 179 18.83 8.08 1.03
C THR A 179 18.49 6.61 1.30
N GLN A 180 19.50 5.76 1.47
CA GLN A 180 19.20 4.37 1.84
C GLN A 180 18.54 4.26 3.23
N ASP A 181 18.81 5.22 4.13
CA ASP A 181 18.30 5.19 5.51
C ASP A 181 16.78 5.38 5.58
N ASN A 182 16.19 6.09 4.61
CA ASN A 182 14.75 6.34 4.53
C ASN A 182 14.01 5.51 3.48
N LEU A 183 14.71 4.57 2.83
CA LEU A 183 14.12 3.62 1.90
C LEU A 183 13.76 2.33 2.65
N ARG A 184 12.51 1.90 2.54
CA ARG A 184 12.02 0.59 2.96
C ARG A 184 11.65 -0.17 1.70
N MET A 185 12.07 -1.41 1.59
CA MET A 185 11.77 -2.21 0.41
C MET A 185 11.87 -3.68 0.78
N LYS A 186 11.08 -4.51 0.13
CA LYS A 186 11.10 -5.97 0.23
C LYS A 186 10.93 -6.54 -1.18
N ALA A 187 11.37 -7.77 -1.36
CA ALA A 187 11.10 -8.48 -2.59
C ALA A 187 9.92 -9.43 -2.39
N GLU A 188 8.90 -9.28 -3.21
CA GLU A 188 7.69 -10.10 -3.17
C GLU A 188 7.55 -10.93 -4.45
N ARG A 189 6.98 -12.12 -4.31
CA ARG A 189 6.60 -12.94 -5.45
C ARG A 189 5.09 -12.90 -5.56
N ASP A 190 4.61 -12.14 -6.52
CA ASP A 190 3.20 -11.98 -6.81
C ASP A 190 2.87 -12.54 -8.20
N ASP A 191 1.90 -13.46 -8.26
CA ASP A 191 1.37 -14.09 -9.48
C ASP A 191 2.40 -14.56 -10.54
N GLY A 192 3.55 -15.02 -10.05
CA GLY A 192 4.65 -15.51 -10.89
C GLY A 192 5.59 -14.44 -11.42
N ARG A 193 5.29 -13.17 -11.18
CA ARG A 193 6.21 -12.03 -11.25
C ARG A 193 6.97 -11.91 -9.92
N THR A 194 8.12 -11.26 -9.96
CA THR A 194 8.83 -10.86 -8.76
C THR A 194 8.98 -9.36 -8.83
N VAL A 195 8.56 -8.68 -7.77
CA VAL A 195 8.59 -7.23 -7.66
C VAL A 195 9.38 -6.82 -6.43
N TYR A 196 9.94 -5.62 -6.48
CA TYR A 196 10.37 -4.91 -5.29
C TYR A 196 9.27 -3.93 -4.91
N GLU A 197 8.61 -4.21 -3.79
CA GLU A 197 7.61 -3.33 -3.18
C GLU A 197 8.32 -2.53 -2.10
N GLY A 198 8.11 -1.22 -2.06
CA GLY A 198 8.76 -0.39 -1.06
C GLY A 198 8.14 0.97 -0.90
N GLU A 199 8.65 1.68 0.10
CA GLU A 199 8.28 3.04 0.40
C GLU A 199 9.51 3.88 0.73
N VAL A 200 9.40 5.18 0.52
CA VAL A 200 10.39 6.15 0.97
C VAL A 200 9.71 7.39 1.48
N VAL A 201 10.16 7.91 2.62
CA VAL A 201 9.63 9.14 3.20
C VAL A 201 10.71 10.22 3.17
N VAL A 202 10.38 11.35 2.55
CA VAL A 202 11.28 12.51 2.45
C VAL A 202 10.50 13.78 2.78
N SER A 203 10.95 14.50 3.81
CA SER A 203 10.33 15.76 4.25
C SER A 203 8.83 15.58 4.55
N ASP A 204 7.95 16.16 3.73
CA ASP A 204 6.50 16.15 3.85
C ASP A 204 5.83 15.20 2.84
N ARG A 205 6.57 14.21 2.31
CA ARG A 205 6.06 13.29 1.28
C ARG A 205 6.38 11.84 1.61
N LYS A 206 5.39 10.98 1.39
CA LYS A 206 5.54 9.53 1.30
C LYS A 206 5.43 9.10 -0.16
N TYR A 207 6.28 8.17 -0.53
CA TYR A 207 6.25 7.50 -1.82
C TYR A 207 6.09 6.01 -1.55
N GLU A 208 5.20 5.36 -2.28
CA GLU A 208 5.05 3.90 -2.31
C GLU A 208 5.20 3.44 -3.76
N PHE A 209 5.85 2.31 -3.99
CA PHE A 209 6.17 1.88 -5.34
C PHE A 209 6.32 0.37 -5.46
N GLU A 210 6.09 -0.10 -6.67
CA GLU A 210 6.46 -1.44 -7.10
C GLU A 210 7.39 -1.38 -8.31
N ILE A 211 8.47 -2.17 -8.28
CA ILE A 211 9.44 -2.26 -9.37
C ILE A 211 9.53 -3.70 -9.86
N ASP A 212 9.36 -3.92 -11.16
CA ASP A 212 9.56 -5.23 -11.77
C ASP A 212 11.02 -5.69 -11.63
N ALA A 213 11.25 -6.82 -10.96
CA ALA A 213 12.59 -7.32 -10.67
C ALA A 213 13.31 -7.94 -11.88
N GLN A 214 12.68 -7.98 -13.06
CA GLN A 214 13.31 -8.41 -14.31
C GLN A 214 13.85 -7.24 -15.13
N ASN A 215 13.11 -6.14 -15.21
CA ASN A 215 13.45 -5.04 -16.12
C ASN A 215 13.63 -3.68 -15.44
N GLY A 216 13.28 -3.55 -14.15
CA GLY A 216 13.39 -2.31 -13.39
C GLY A 216 12.31 -1.27 -13.71
N ALA A 217 11.23 -1.65 -14.40
CA ALA A 217 10.09 -0.77 -14.63
C ALA A 217 9.32 -0.54 -13.33
N PHE A 218 8.99 0.73 -13.04
CA PHE A 218 8.02 1.07 -12.00
C PHE A 218 6.63 0.67 -12.48
N LEU A 219 6.04 -0.33 -11.82
CA LEU A 219 4.70 -0.85 -12.09
C LEU A 219 3.65 -0.01 -11.37
N GLU A 220 3.94 0.36 -10.13
CA GLU A 220 3.11 1.24 -9.32
C GLU A 220 3.96 2.37 -8.76
N TRP A 221 3.36 3.56 -8.65
CA TRP A 221 3.96 4.72 -8.02
C TRP A 221 2.88 5.58 -7.38
N ASN A 222 2.79 5.55 -6.06
CA ASN A 222 2.02 6.50 -5.26
C ASN A 222 2.96 7.56 -4.67
N GLU A 223 2.60 8.83 -4.78
CA GLU A 223 3.18 9.92 -4.03
C GLU A 223 2.08 10.68 -3.30
N LYS A 224 2.18 10.68 -1.98
CA LYS A 224 1.29 11.40 -1.08
C LYS A 224 2.05 12.53 -0.41
N ALA A 225 1.60 13.77 -0.63
CA ALA A 225 2.01 14.89 0.17
C ALA A 225 1.23 14.85 1.49
N PHE A 226 1.95 14.77 2.61
CA PHE A 226 1.33 15.04 3.89
C PHE A 226 0.82 16.49 3.88
N PRO A 227 -0.39 16.74 4.41
CA PRO A 227 -0.91 18.09 4.46
C PRO A 227 0.12 18.97 5.17
N ALA A 228 0.66 19.96 4.44
CA ALA A 228 1.48 20.98 5.03
C ALA A 228 0.70 21.57 6.21
N GLN A 229 1.30 21.55 7.40
CA GLN A 229 0.76 22.29 8.55
C GLN A 229 0.36 23.67 8.05
N ALA A 230 -0.86 24.09 8.37
CA ALA A 230 -1.38 25.41 8.04
C ALA A 230 -0.62 26.51 8.82
N SER A 231 0.69 26.64 8.62
CA SER A 231 1.34 27.95 8.69
C SER A 231 0.97 28.65 7.40
N GLY A 232 0.22 29.75 7.49
CA GLY A 232 -0.28 30.55 6.37
C GLY A 232 0.81 31.07 5.44
N GLN A 233 1.37 30.17 4.64
CA GLN A 233 2.35 30.44 3.62
C GLN A 233 1.62 30.42 2.29
N THR A 234 1.17 31.60 1.89
CA THR A 234 0.83 31.87 0.50
C THR A 234 1.98 31.38 -0.37
N ALA A 235 1.74 30.35 -1.18
CA ALA A 235 2.70 29.87 -2.15
C ALA A 235 3.00 31.00 -3.14
N GLY A 236 4.10 31.71 -2.89
CA GLY A 236 4.75 32.58 -3.85
C GLY A 236 5.43 31.74 -4.92
N GLY A 237 4.65 31.03 -5.73
CA GLY A 237 5.10 30.36 -6.95
C GLY A 237 4.77 31.26 -8.14
N SER A 238 5.81 31.80 -8.78
CA SER A 238 5.74 32.75 -9.88
C SER A 238 4.82 32.28 -11.01
N ALA A 239 3.67 32.95 -11.15
CA ALA A 239 2.84 32.91 -12.35
C ALA A 239 3.65 33.42 -13.56
N ALA A 240 4.16 32.49 -14.37
CA ALA A 240 4.60 32.79 -15.72
C ALA A 240 3.35 32.87 -16.61
N SER A 241 2.76 34.07 -16.68
CA SER A 241 1.74 34.39 -17.66
C SER A 241 2.33 34.43 -19.07
N SER A 242 1.71 33.79 -20.05
CA SER A 242 1.54 34.42 -21.37
C SER A 242 0.44 33.76 -22.20
N GLY A 243 -0.63 34.54 -22.44
CA GLY A 243 -1.53 34.34 -23.56
C GLY A 243 -2.77 33.48 -23.29
N SER A 244 -3.73 34.02 -22.54
CA SER A 244 -5.05 33.42 -22.44
C SER A 244 -6.12 34.52 -22.53
N SER A 245 -6.99 34.41 -23.52
CA SER A 245 -7.99 35.43 -23.86
C SER A 245 -9.26 35.26 -23.02
N ALA A 246 -10.12 36.28 -22.96
CA ALA A 246 -11.32 36.31 -22.11
C ALA A 246 -12.36 35.18 -22.34
N ALA A 247 -12.21 34.35 -23.38
CA ALA A 247 -12.99 33.13 -23.57
C ALA A 247 -12.51 31.95 -22.68
N GLN A 248 -11.27 32.02 -22.21
CA GLN A 248 -10.56 30.98 -21.44
C GLN A 248 -10.71 31.19 -19.92
N ALA A 249 -11.35 32.28 -19.49
CA ALA A 249 -11.68 32.56 -18.09
C ALA A 249 -13.06 32.02 -17.68
N ALA A 250 -13.92 31.64 -18.63
CA ALA A 250 -15.25 31.08 -18.37
C ALA A 250 -15.25 29.54 -18.22
N ASP A 251 -14.11 28.90 -18.50
CA ASP A 251 -13.87 27.46 -18.51
C ASP A 251 -12.99 27.00 -17.33
N GLN A 252 -12.82 27.87 -16.32
CA GLN A 252 -11.92 27.69 -15.17
C GLN A 252 -12.73 27.36 -13.92
N THR A 253 -13.53 26.31 -13.97
CA THR A 253 -13.98 25.70 -12.72
C THR A 253 -12.80 24.97 -12.08
N PRO A 254 -12.74 24.82 -10.75
CA PRO A 254 -11.63 24.09 -10.14
C PRO A 254 -11.56 22.63 -10.60
N GLU A 255 -12.66 22.03 -11.06
CA GLU A 255 -12.68 20.71 -11.73
C GLU A 255 -11.86 20.72 -13.03
N ASN A 256 -12.05 21.73 -13.88
CA ASN A 256 -11.29 21.87 -15.13
C ASN A 256 -9.82 22.20 -14.85
N ALA A 257 -9.55 23.00 -13.80
CA ALA A 257 -8.19 23.26 -13.35
C ALA A 257 -7.51 21.97 -12.85
N ALA A 258 -8.22 21.15 -12.07
CA ALA A 258 -7.73 19.87 -11.56
C ALA A 258 -7.37 18.92 -12.72
N LEU A 259 -8.26 18.76 -13.70
CA LEU A 259 -7.97 17.94 -14.88
C LEU A 259 -6.75 18.46 -15.65
N GLN A 260 -6.64 19.77 -15.85
CA GLN A 260 -5.50 20.36 -16.55
C GLN A 260 -4.19 20.14 -15.79
N THR A 261 -4.22 20.29 -14.46
CA THR A 261 -3.08 20.03 -13.57
C THR A 261 -2.64 18.58 -13.66
N ALA A 262 -3.58 17.63 -13.54
CA ALA A 262 -3.31 16.20 -13.63
C ALA A 262 -2.73 15.80 -15.01
N MET A 263 -3.34 16.24 -16.11
CA MET A 263 -2.85 15.92 -17.46
C MET A 263 -1.45 16.50 -17.73
N ALA A 264 -1.18 17.73 -17.25
CA ALA A 264 0.10 18.37 -17.41
C ALA A 264 1.20 17.67 -16.58
N ASP A 265 0.90 17.28 -15.34
CA ASP A 265 1.81 16.53 -14.47
C ASP A 265 2.10 15.12 -15.01
N ALA A 266 1.05 14.40 -15.43
CA ALA A 266 1.16 13.07 -16.03
C ALA A 266 1.93 13.07 -17.36
N GLY A 267 2.02 14.23 -18.03
CA GLY A 267 2.60 14.34 -19.37
C GLY A 267 1.78 13.63 -20.45
N VAL A 268 0.48 13.46 -20.22
CA VAL A 268 -0.44 12.72 -21.08
C VAL A 268 -1.07 13.67 -22.11
N SER A 269 -1.06 13.26 -23.38
CA SER A 269 -1.72 14.00 -24.46
C SER A 269 -3.16 13.51 -24.65
N GLN A 270 -4.08 14.42 -25.00
CA GLN A 270 -5.51 14.13 -25.16
C GLN A 270 -5.82 13.00 -26.16
N ASP A 271 -4.97 12.77 -27.15
CA ASP A 271 -5.10 11.71 -28.15
C ASP A 271 -4.75 10.31 -27.61
N THR A 272 -4.08 10.22 -26.47
CA THR A 272 -3.73 8.95 -25.79
C THR A 272 -4.70 8.57 -24.67
N VAL A 273 -5.62 9.48 -24.34
CA VAL A 273 -6.61 9.30 -23.28
C VAL A 273 -7.75 8.43 -23.79
N LEU A 274 -8.04 7.36 -23.07
CA LEU A 274 -9.21 6.51 -23.30
C LEU A 274 -10.45 7.09 -22.64
N THR A 275 -10.31 7.57 -21.40
CA THR A 275 -11.34 8.35 -20.70
C THR A 275 -10.74 9.11 -19.51
N VAL A 276 -11.46 10.13 -19.04
CA VAL A 276 -11.15 10.89 -17.82
C VAL A 276 -12.39 11.07 -16.97
N GLY A 277 -12.21 11.11 -15.66
CA GLY A 277 -13.26 11.50 -14.73
C GLY A 277 -12.71 12.46 -13.70
N VAL A 278 -13.52 13.46 -13.36
CA VAL A 278 -13.25 14.40 -12.28
C VAL A 278 -14.42 14.33 -11.32
N ARG A 279 -14.15 14.02 -10.05
CA ARG A 279 -15.14 14.05 -8.98
C ARG A 279 -14.72 15.09 -7.97
N GLN A 280 -15.66 15.91 -7.53
CA GLN A 280 -15.48 16.76 -6.37
C GLN A 280 -15.84 15.93 -5.15
N ASP A 281 -14.87 15.69 -4.27
CA ASP A 281 -15.14 15.12 -2.96
C ASP A 281 -15.16 16.21 -1.90
N ARG A 282 -16.08 16.07 -0.95
CA ARG A 282 -16.22 17.00 0.17
C ARG A 282 -16.33 16.20 1.44
N ASP A 283 -15.18 15.92 2.03
CA ASP A 283 -15.09 15.29 3.34
C ASP A 283 -14.69 16.31 4.42
N ASP A 284 -15.34 16.24 5.57
CA ASP A 284 -15.07 17.06 6.77
C ASP A 284 -14.87 18.58 6.54
N GLY A 285 -15.49 19.12 5.49
CA GLY A 285 -15.44 20.55 5.15
C GLY A 285 -14.28 20.96 4.24
N GLN A 286 -13.39 20.04 3.88
CA GLN A 286 -12.37 20.24 2.86
C GLN A 286 -12.91 19.76 1.50
N THR A 287 -12.82 20.61 0.48
CA THR A 287 -13.09 20.20 -0.89
C THR A 287 -11.81 19.66 -1.50
N ARG A 288 -11.87 18.48 -2.13
CA ARG A 288 -10.81 17.93 -2.97
C ARG A 288 -11.37 17.51 -4.33
N TYR A 289 -10.48 17.33 -5.29
CA TYR A 289 -10.82 16.87 -6.62
C TYR A 289 -10.07 15.58 -6.93
N ASP A 290 -10.83 14.52 -7.17
CA ASP A 290 -10.32 13.23 -7.60
C ASP A 290 -10.34 13.20 -9.12
N VAL A 291 -9.16 13.11 -9.73
CA VAL A 291 -9.02 13.02 -11.18
C VAL A 291 -8.48 11.64 -11.54
N LYS A 292 -9.26 10.89 -12.34
CA LYS A 292 -8.81 9.62 -12.93
C LYS A 292 -8.57 9.79 -14.42
N ILE A 293 -7.42 9.37 -14.92
CA ILE A 293 -7.06 9.40 -16.34
C ILE A 293 -6.66 7.98 -16.75
N TYR A 294 -7.35 7.44 -17.74
CA TYR A 294 -7.07 6.11 -18.27
C TYR A 294 -6.40 6.24 -19.64
N THR A 295 -5.26 5.58 -19.80
CA THR A 295 -4.54 5.46 -21.07
C THR A 295 -4.33 3.98 -21.41
N ALA A 296 -3.87 3.68 -22.63
CA ALA A 296 -3.67 2.30 -23.05
C ALA A 296 -2.72 1.50 -22.13
N ASN A 297 -1.70 2.16 -21.55
CA ASN A 297 -0.64 1.50 -20.79
C ASN A 297 -0.44 2.05 -19.37
N ALA A 298 -1.30 2.95 -18.90
CA ALA A 298 -1.24 3.45 -17.54
C ALA A 298 -2.55 4.05 -17.08
N ASP A 299 -2.82 3.90 -15.80
CA ASP A 299 -3.86 4.63 -15.07
C ASP A 299 -3.21 5.65 -14.17
N TYR A 300 -3.88 6.80 -14.05
CA TYR A 300 -3.46 7.87 -13.19
C TYR A 300 -4.63 8.25 -12.30
N GLU A 301 -4.35 8.40 -11.01
CA GLU A 301 -5.28 8.94 -10.02
C GLU A 301 -4.61 10.11 -9.32
N TYR A 302 -5.36 11.17 -9.09
CA TYR A 302 -4.87 12.37 -8.43
C TYR A 302 -5.90 12.86 -7.43
N GLU A 303 -5.47 13.17 -6.21
CA GLU A 303 -6.20 14.06 -5.32
C GLU A 303 -5.61 15.47 -5.42
N ILE A 304 -6.46 16.45 -5.70
CA ILE A 304 -6.06 17.85 -5.89
C ILE A 304 -6.85 18.74 -4.94
N ASP A 305 -6.23 19.79 -4.43
CA ASP A 305 -6.84 20.73 -3.49
C ASP A 305 -8.06 21.47 -4.06
N GLU A 306 -8.77 22.23 -3.21
CA GLU A 306 -10.00 22.93 -3.55
C GLU A 306 -9.87 23.96 -4.67
N THR A 307 -8.63 24.33 -5.05
CA THR A 307 -8.36 25.26 -6.14
C THR A 307 -8.17 24.56 -7.49
N GLY A 308 -7.97 23.24 -7.47
CA GLY A 308 -7.65 22.45 -8.65
C GLY A 308 -6.19 22.59 -9.11
N THR A 309 -5.28 23.12 -8.27
CA THR A 309 -3.90 23.47 -8.71
C THR A 309 -2.79 22.83 -7.90
N ARG A 310 -3.06 22.32 -6.70
CA ARG A 310 -2.06 21.65 -5.86
C ARG A 310 -2.36 20.16 -5.75
N ILE A 311 -1.44 19.33 -6.22
CA ILE A 311 -1.50 17.88 -6.07
C ILE A 311 -1.24 17.52 -4.61
N LEU A 312 -2.19 16.83 -3.99
CA LEU A 312 -2.14 16.29 -2.64
C LEU A 312 -1.67 14.85 -2.66
N GLU A 313 -2.19 14.07 -3.60
CA GLU A 313 -1.80 12.67 -3.82
C GLU A 313 -1.81 12.41 -5.32
N ARG A 314 -0.91 11.54 -5.76
CA ARG A 314 -0.92 11.01 -7.13
C ARG A 314 -0.54 9.55 -7.11
N GLU A 315 -1.22 8.77 -7.91
CA GLU A 315 -0.94 7.38 -8.15
C GLU A 315 -0.80 7.14 -9.65
N ARG A 316 0.12 6.27 -10.01
CA ARG A 316 0.27 5.76 -11.36
C ARG A 316 0.45 4.25 -11.34
N GLU A 317 -0.49 3.55 -11.96
CA GLU A 317 -0.36 2.13 -12.30
C GLU A 317 0.07 2.01 -13.76
N THR A 318 1.09 1.20 -14.07
CA THR A 318 1.66 1.02 -15.40
C THR A 318 1.52 -0.42 -15.86
N TYR A 319 0.94 -0.59 -17.05
CA TYR A 319 0.69 -1.90 -17.64
C TYR A 319 1.70 -2.21 -18.76
N ASP A 320 2.41 -3.32 -18.59
CA ASP A 320 3.30 -3.85 -19.63
C ASP A 320 2.47 -4.56 -20.72
N LEU A 321 2.40 -3.93 -21.89
CA LEU A 321 1.71 -4.47 -23.07
C LEU A 321 2.62 -5.34 -23.96
N THR A 322 3.87 -5.59 -23.56
CA THR A 322 4.88 -6.29 -24.39
C THR A 322 4.98 -7.80 -24.16
N TRP A 323 3.93 -8.40 -23.60
CA TRP A 323 3.83 -9.83 -23.34
C TRP A 323 3.56 -10.66 -24.62
N ASN A 324 3.79 -11.97 -24.49
CA ASN A 324 3.67 -12.93 -25.58
C ASN A 324 2.74 -14.09 -25.22
N THR A 325 2.21 -14.76 -26.26
CA THR A 325 1.45 -16.01 -26.12
C THR A 325 2.26 -17.00 -25.27
N PRO A 326 1.72 -17.48 -24.13
CA PRO A 326 2.42 -18.44 -23.28
C PRO A 326 2.78 -19.71 -24.02
N SER A 327 3.91 -20.31 -23.66
CA SER A 327 4.31 -21.60 -24.23
C SER A 327 3.25 -22.66 -23.89
N GLY A 328 2.75 -23.36 -24.91
CA GLY A 328 1.72 -24.40 -24.75
C GLY A 328 0.28 -23.90 -24.78
N ALA A 329 0.05 -22.58 -24.91
CA ALA A 329 -1.29 -22.04 -25.18
C ALA A 329 -1.78 -22.53 -26.55
N ALA A 330 -2.98 -23.10 -26.60
CA ALA A 330 -3.63 -23.50 -27.86
C ALA A 330 -4.45 -22.35 -28.46
N PHE A 331 -4.86 -21.39 -27.63
CA PHE A 331 -5.51 -20.15 -28.03
C PHE A 331 -4.50 -19.00 -27.91
N THR A 332 -4.17 -18.34 -29.03
CA THR A 332 -3.09 -17.33 -29.07
C THR A 332 -3.56 -15.97 -28.57
N LYS A 333 -2.61 -15.08 -28.25
CA LYS A 333 -2.92 -13.70 -27.87
C LYS A 333 -3.69 -12.95 -28.95
N GLU A 334 -3.37 -13.17 -30.23
CA GLU A 334 -4.06 -12.53 -31.35
C GLU A 334 -5.52 -12.97 -31.43
N GLN A 335 -5.79 -14.26 -31.17
CA GLN A 335 -7.15 -14.79 -31.12
C GLN A 335 -7.92 -14.25 -29.91
N ALA A 336 -7.25 -14.07 -28.76
CA ALA A 336 -7.85 -13.44 -27.58
C ALA A 336 -8.20 -11.97 -27.83
N ILE A 337 -7.30 -11.20 -28.43
CA ILE A 337 -7.56 -9.81 -28.84
C ILE A 337 -8.79 -9.75 -29.75
N GLU A 338 -8.84 -10.58 -30.81
CA GLU A 338 -9.98 -10.61 -31.72
C GLU A 338 -11.29 -10.97 -31.00
N ALA A 339 -11.26 -11.97 -30.12
CA ALA A 339 -12.44 -12.43 -29.38
C ALA A 339 -12.98 -11.38 -28.40
N VAL A 340 -12.11 -10.60 -27.76
CA VAL A 340 -12.48 -9.50 -26.85
C VAL A 340 -13.05 -8.32 -27.63
N LEU A 341 -12.36 -7.87 -28.69
CA LEU A 341 -12.81 -6.75 -29.50
C LEU A 341 -14.15 -7.05 -30.22
N ALA A 342 -14.44 -8.31 -30.53
CA ALA A 342 -15.73 -8.73 -31.06
C ALA A 342 -16.88 -8.58 -30.05
N LYS A 343 -16.61 -8.61 -28.74
CA LYS A 343 -17.61 -8.40 -27.68
C LYS A 343 -17.86 -6.91 -27.38
N VAL A 344 -16.86 -6.06 -27.50
CA VAL A 344 -16.98 -4.62 -27.19
C VAL A 344 -17.10 -3.81 -28.48
N SER A 345 -18.34 -3.54 -28.89
CA SER A 345 -18.63 -2.78 -30.11
C SER A 345 -17.97 -1.40 -30.09
N GLY A 346 -17.10 -1.14 -31.08
CA GLY A 346 -16.39 0.12 -31.23
C GLY A 346 -15.01 0.16 -30.56
N ALA A 347 -14.64 -0.88 -29.80
CA ALA A 347 -13.30 -0.99 -29.25
C ALA A 347 -12.28 -1.33 -30.36
N THR A 348 -11.08 -0.80 -30.17
CA THR A 348 -9.90 -1.13 -30.95
C THR A 348 -8.82 -1.69 -30.02
N GLN A 349 -7.69 -2.12 -30.57
CA GLN A 349 -6.58 -2.60 -29.74
C GLN A 349 -6.07 -1.51 -28.78
N ASP A 350 -6.19 -0.23 -29.12
CA ASP A 350 -5.78 0.87 -28.24
C ASP A 350 -6.64 0.97 -26.96
N ASN A 351 -7.84 0.39 -26.97
CA ASN A 351 -8.73 0.33 -25.82
C ASN A 351 -8.47 -0.88 -24.91
N LEU A 352 -7.63 -1.83 -25.33
CA LEU A 352 -7.47 -3.14 -24.71
C LEU A 352 -6.10 -3.23 -24.02
N ARG A 353 -6.11 -3.48 -22.72
CA ARG A 353 -4.94 -3.95 -21.97
C ARG A 353 -5.20 -5.35 -21.44
N MET A 354 -4.22 -6.22 -21.56
CA MET A 354 -4.33 -7.62 -21.20
C MET A 354 -2.93 -8.14 -20.91
N LYS A 355 -2.79 -9.21 -20.15
CA LYS A 355 -1.56 -9.98 -19.95
C LYS A 355 -1.92 -11.45 -19.77
N ALA A 356 -0.91 -12.32 -19.88
CA ALA A 356 -1.08 -13.74 -19.59
C ALA A 356 -0.56 -14.06 -18.19
N GLU A 357 -1.39 -14.67 -17.35
CA GLU A 357 -1.10 -14.86 -15.92
C GLU A 357 -1.41 -16.29 -15.48
N ARG A 358 -0.86 -16.68 -14.33
CA ARG A 358 -1.13 -17.99 -13.73
C ARG A 358 -2.17 -17.84 -12.62
N ASP A 359 -3.38 -18.29 -12.89
CA ASP A 359 -4.51 -18.24 -11.96
C ASP A 359 -4.93 -19.68 -11.59
N ASP A 360 -4.95 -20.01 -10.30
CA ASP A 360 -5.33 -21.33 -9.75
C ASP A 360 -4.71 -22.54 -10.48
N GLY A 361 -3.44 -22.41 -10.88
CA GLY A 361 -2.69 -23.46 -11.56
C GLY A 361 -2.98 -23.61 -13.06
N ARG A 362 -3.80 -22.72 -13.63
CA ARG A 362 -4.06 -22.58 -15.08
C ARG A 362 -3.37 -21.32 -15.57
N THR A 363 -3.21 -21.20 -16.89
CA THR A 363 -2.75 -19.95 -17.50
C THR A 363 -3.93 -19.32 -18.23
N VAL A 364 -4.21 -18.06 -17.91
CA VAL A 364 -5.33 -17.29 -18.46
C VAL A 364 -4.79 -16.03 -19.13
N TYR A 365 -5.52 -15.51 -20.11
CA TYR A 365 -5.41 -14.11 -20.47
C TYR A 365 -6.35 -13.31 -19.60
N GLU A 366 -5.83 -12.36 -18.85
CA GLU A 366 -6.58 -11.46 -17.99
C GLU A 366 -6.37 -10.04 -18.44
N GLY A 367 -7.43 -9.25 -18.47
CA GLY A 367 -7.36 -7.90 -18.97
C GLY A 367 -8.69 -7.18 -18.95
N GLU A 368 -8.67 -6.03 -19.59
CA GLU A 368 -9.81 -5.15 -19.66
C GLU A 368 -9.84 -4.31 -20.94
N VAL A 369 -11.05 -3.85 -21.27
CA VAL A 369 -11.29 -2.86 -22.30
C VAL A 369 -11.86 -1.60 -21.66
N ILE A 370 -11.28 -0.45 -21.98
CA ILE A 370 -11.81 0.86 -21.55
C ILE A 370 -12.35 1.61 -22.77
N LEU A 371 -13.66 1.84 -22.79
CA LEU A 371 -14.33 2.53 -23.88
C LEU A 371 -15.64 3.19 -23.40
N ASN A 372 -15.84 4.46 -23.74
CA ASN A 372 -17.07 5.22 -23.45
C ASN A 372 -17.46 5.18 -21.96
N ASP A 373 -16.52 5.50 -21.07
CA ASP A 373 -16.67 5.53 -19.61
C ASP A 373 -17.09 4.18 -19.00
N ARG A 374 -16.79 3.09 -19.70
CA ARG A 374 -17.01 1.73 -19.24
C ARG A 374 -15.72 0.95 -19.25
N LYS A 375 -15.56 0.13 -18.22
CA LYS A 375 -14.51 -0.88 -18.07
C LYS A 375 -15.16 -2.25 -18.26
N TYR A 376 -14.60 -3.05 -19.14
CA TYR A 376 -15.00 -4.45 -19.34
C TYR A 376 -13.83 -5.32 -18.90
N GLU A 377 -13.93 -6.03 -17.79
CA GLU A 377 -12.86 -6.95 -17.35
C GLU A 377 -13.19 -8.36 -17.83
N PHE A 378 -12.16 -9.15 -18.11
CA PHE A 378 -12.33 -10.51 -18.58
C PHE A 378 -11.17 -11.42 -18.18
N LYS A 379 -11.46 -12.72 -18.14
CA LYS A 379 -10.47 -13.79 -18.11
C LYS A 379 -10.77 -14.80 -19.20
N ILE A 380 -9.77 -15.22 -19.96
CA ILE A 380 -9.89 -16.20 -21.05
C ILE A 380 -8.92 -17.35 -20.82
N ASP A 381 -9.41 -18.58 -20.89
CA ASP A 381 -8.56 -19.77 -20.79
C ASP A 381 -7.62 -19.87 -22.01
N THR A 382 -6.31 -19.96 -21.79
CA THR A 382 -5.32 -20.02 -22.88
C THR A 382 -5.31 -21.36 -23.65
N GLY A 383 -5.94 -22.40 -23.10
CA GLY A 383 -6.06 -23.71 -23.71
C GLY A 383 -7.31 -23.87 -24.58
N THR A 384 -8.43 -23.24 -24.21
CA THR A 384 -9.70 -23.39 -24.94
C THR A 384 -10.16 -22.13 -25.65
N GLY A 385 -9.77 -20.95 -25.19
CA GLY A 385 -10.32 -19.66 -25.62
C GLY A 385 -11.68 -19.34 -25.00
N ASP A 386 -12.13 -20.11 -24.01
CA ASP A 386 -13.37 -19.83 -23.29
C ASP A 386 -13.20 -18.62 -22.37
N PHE A 387 -14.21 -17.75 -22.35
CA PHE A 387 -14.29 -16.68 -21.34
C PHE A 387 -14.69 -17.30 -20.01
N LEU A 388 -13.77 -17.24 -19.05
CA LEU A 388 -13.96 -17.68 -17.67
C LEU A 388 -14.65 -16.60 -16.84
N GLU A 389 -14.36 -15.33 -17.14
CA GLU A 389 -14.92 -14.17 -16.49
C GLU A 389 -15.23 -13.07 -17.51
N TRP A 390 -16.29 -12.31 -17.22
CA TRP A 390 -16.67 -11.10 -17.94
C TRP A 390 -17.47 -10.19 -17.00
N SER A 391 -16.96 -8.99 -16.73
CA SER A 391 -17.63 -7.94 -15.98
C SER A 391 -17.81 -6.69 -16.84
N GLU A 392 -18.77 -5.84 -16.49
CA GLU A 392 -18.91 -4.51 -17.07
C GLU A 392 -19.24 -3.53 -15.95
N GLU A 393 -18.44 -2.48 -15.84
CA GLU A 393 -18.64 -1.40 -14.87
C GLU A 393 -18.63 -0.04 -15.57
N ARG A 394 -19.43 0.89 -15.06
CA ARG A 394 -19.37 2.29 -15.45
C ARG A 394 -18.35 3.01 -14.57
N LEU A 395 -17.29 3.53 -15.16
CA LEU A 395 -16.19 4.19 -14.44
C LEU A 395 -16.63 5.47 -13.72
N PHE A 396 -17.49 6.26 -14.39
CA PHE A 396 -17.97 7.54 -13.89
C PHE A 396 -19.50 7.56 -13.94
N GLY A 397 -20.14 7.77 -12.79
CA GLY A 397 -21.60 7.65 -12.63
C GLY A 397 -22.11 8.41 -11.43
#